data_AF-A0A0A8E8Y6-F1
#
_entry.id   AF-A0A0A8E8Y6-F1
#
_cell.length_a   1.000
_cell.length_b   1.000
_cell.length_c   1.000
_cell.angle_alpha   90.00
_cell.angle_beta   90.00
_cell.angle_gamma   90.00
#
_symmetry.space_group_name_H-M   'P 1'
#
loop_
_entity.id
_entity.type
_entity.pdbx_description
1 polymer ?
#
loop_
_entity_poly.entity_id
_entity_poly.type
_entity_poly.pdbx_seq_one_letter_code
_entity_poly.pdbx_strand_id
1 'polypeptide(L)'
;MANSLQAMKRVRQNKRRQLRNASKRSSVRTIIKKTLQSLQQLQSKGEGLSTSSSAMQSISQKAFQLLDRAARKRIVHANRVNRLKVLLSAKSRIIKGLKTGIPENRN
;
A
#
# COMPACT_ATOMS: atom_id res chain seq x y z
N MET A 1 24.70 15.51 -23.58
CA MET A 1 25.52 14.90 -22.51
C MET A 1 25.53 15.82 -21.29
N ALA A 2 25.83 15.32 -20.09
CA ALA A 2 25.97 16.16 -18.91
C ALA A 2 27.33 16.87 -18.95
N ASN A 3 27.38 18.05 -19.58
CA ASN A 3 28.64 18.67 -20.00
C ASN A 3 29.30 19.56 -18.93
N SER A 4 28.69 19.70 -17.76
CA SER A 4 29.26 20.44 -16.62
C SER A 4 29.46 19.53 -15.42
N LEU A 5 30.44 19.87 -14.56
CA LEU A 5 30.71 19.14 -13.32
C LEU A 5 29.46 19.00 -12.43
N GLN A 6 28.63 20.03 -12.40
CA GLN A 6 27.36 20.03 -11.68
C GLN A 6 26.38 19.01 -12.28
N ALA A 7 26.25 18.98 -13.61
CA ALA A 7 25.38 18.04 -14.30
C ALA A 7 25.82 16.58 -14.07
N MET A 8 27.12 16.29 -14.17
CA MET A 8 27.67 14.96 -13.88
C MET A 8 27.39 14.51 -12.43
N LYS A 9 27.51 15.43 -11.46
CA LYS A 9 27.13 15.18 -10.06
C LYS A 9 25.65 14.82 -9.93
N ARG A 10 24.76 15.55 -10.58
CA ARG A 10 23.31 15.28 -10.54
C ARG A 10 22.97 13.93 -11.17
N VAL A 11 23.60 13.54 -12.27
CA VAL A 11 23.41 12.22 -12.89
C VAL A 11 23.77 11.10 -11.90
N ARG A 12 24.95 11.17 -11.25
CA ARG A 12 25.36 10.19 -10.23
C ARG A 12 24.39 10.12 -9.05
N GLN A 13 23.99 11.28 -8.52
CA GLN A 13 23.02 11.35 -7.41
C GLN A 13 21.66 10.76 -7.80
N ASN A 14 21.18 11.06 -9.01
CA ASN A 14 19.91 10.57 -9.52
C ASN A 14 19.91 9.06 -9.68
N LYS A 15 20.98 8.47 -10.24
CA LYS A 15 21.10 7.01 -10.37
C LYS A 15 21.03 6.32 -9.00
N ARG A 16 21.76 6.82 -8.00
CA ARG A 16 21.71 6.28 -6.63
C ARG A 16 20.32 6.39 -6.01
N ARG A 17 19.64 7.54 -6.18
CA ARG A 17 18.28 7.76 -5.70
C ARG A 17 17.26 6.86 -6.42
N GLN A 18 17.41 6.68 -7.73
CA GLN A 18 16.55 5.84 -8.57
C GLN A 18 16.58 4.38 -8.07
N LEU A 19 17.77 3.78 -7.93
CA LEU A 19 17.94 2.40 -7.47
C LEU A 19 17.33 2.19 -6.07
N ARG A 20 17.65 3.08 -5.14
CA ARG A 20 17.10 3.03 -3.77
C ARG A 20 15.57 3.15 -3.75
N ASN A 21 15.01 4.04 -4.56
CA ASN A 21 13.56 4.26 -4.60
C ASN A 21 12.83 3.14 -5.35
N ALA A 22 13.45 2.54 -6.36
CA ALA A 22 12.90 1.41 -7.10
C ALA A 22 12.64 0.22 -6.17
N SER A 23 13.64 -0.18 -5.38
CA SER A 23 13.51 -1.26 -4.38
C SER A 23 12.35 -0.99 -3.40
N LYS A 24 12.29 0.22 -2.82
CA LYS A 24 11.23 0.57 -1.85
C LYS A 24 9.84 0.63 -2.48
N ARG A 25 9.71 1.10 -3.72
CA ARG A 25 8.44 1.08 -4.45
C ARG A 25 7.99 -0.35 -4.74
N SER A 26 8.92 -1.25 -5.05
CA SER A 26 8.62 -2.68 -5.18
C SER A 26 8.11 -3.25 -3.86
N SER A 27 8.78 -2.96 -2.73
CA SER A 27 8.32 -3.38 -1.41
C SER A 27 6.89 -2.91 -1.09
N VAL A 28 6.53 -1.68 -1.43
CA VAL A 28 5.16 -1.17 -1.27
C VAL A 28 4.14 -1.99 -2.08
N ARG A 29 4.45 -2.31 -3.34
CA ARG A 29 3.57 -3.17 -4.16
C ARG A 29 3.43 -4.56 -3.54
N THR A 30 4.54 -5.13 -3.05
CA THR A 30 4.54 -6.44 -2.40
C THR A 30 3.73 -6.45 -1.11
N ILE A 31 3.82 -5.40 -0.28
CA ILE A 31 2.99 -5.25 0.92
C ILE A 31 1.52 -5.34 0.53
N ILE A 32 1.07 -4.52 -0.42
CA ILE A 32 -0.32 -4.52 -0.88
C ILE A 32 -0.74 -5.90 -1.39
N LYS A 33 0.07 -6.54 -2.25
CA LYS A 33 -0.20 -7.88 -2.78
C LYS A 33 -0.37 -8.91 -1.66
N LYS A 34 0.56 -8.94 -0.70
CA LYS A 34 0.52 -9.86 0.43
C LYS A 34 -0.71 -9.61 1.31
N THR A 35 -1.06 -8.34 1.59
CA THR A 35 -2.26 -8.00 2.35
C THR A 35 -3.51 -8.55 1.68
N LEU A 36 -3.64 -8.38 0.36
CA LEU A 36 -4.78 -8.90 -0.41
C LEU A 36 -4.85 -10.43 -0.39
N GLN A 37 -3.71 -11.11 -0.55
CA GLN A 37 -3.63 -12.57 -0.48
C GLN A 37 -4.03 -13.08 0.91
N SER A 38 -3.51 -12.47 1.97
CA SER A 38 -3.87 -12.86 3.34
C SER A 38 -5.35 -12.63 3.65
N LEU A 39 -5.94 -11.53 3.16
CA LEU A 39 -7.38 -11.28 3.32
C LEU A 39 -8.22 -12.32 2.58
N GLN A 40 -7.81 -12.73 1.37
CA GLN A 40 -8.50 -13.76 0.60
C GLN A 40 -8.39 -15.14 1.25
N GLN A 41 -7.20 -15.50 1.76
CA GLN A 41 -6.98 -16.76 2.48
C GLN A 41 -7.84 -16.86 3.74
N LEU A 42 -8.00 -15.75 4.48
CA LEU A 42 -8.88 -15.71 5.65
C LEU A 42 -10.34 -15.93 5.27
N GLN A 43 -10.80 -15.38 4.15
CA GLN A 43 -12.16 -15.61 3.65
C GLN A 43 -12.41 -17.10 3.36
N SER A 44 -11.46 -17.79 2.72
CA SER A 44 -11.61 -19.21 2.35
C SER A 44 -11.58 -20.17 3.54
N LYS A 45 -10.95 -19.80 4.66
CA LYS A 45 -10.80 -20.67 5.83
C LYS A 45 -12.08 -20.83 6.66
N GLY A 46 -13.12 -20.02 6.42
CA GLY A 46 -14.42 -20.18 7.09
C GLY A 46 -14.38 -20.02 8.61
N GLU A 47 -13.33 -19.40 9.17
CA GLU A 47 -13.24 -19.15 10.61
C GLU A 47 -14.33 -18.16 11.07
N GLY A 48 -14.88 -18.40 12.25
CA GLY A 48 -15.98 -17.61 12.84
C GLY A 48 -15.74 -16.09 12.73
N LEU A 49 -16.84 -15.36 12.48
CA LEU A 49 -16.83 -13.94 12.07
C LEU A 49 -16.04 -13.02 13.02
N SER A 50 -16.01 -13.32 14.32
CA SER A 50 -15.29 -12.56 15.35
C SER A 50 -13.77 -12.70 15.26
N THR A 51 -13.25 -13.93 15.16
CA THR A 51 -11.81 -14.23 15.06
C THR A 51 -11.24 -13.74 13.73
N SER A 52 -11.99 -13.93 12.65
CA SER A 52 -11.64 -13.41 11.32
C SER A 52 -11.57 -11.88 11.31
N SER A 53 -12.44 -11.20 12.05
CA SER A 53 -12.50 -9.73 12.10
C SER A 53 -11.24 -9.09 12.70
N SER A 54 -10.73 -9.66 13.81
CA SER A 54 -9.52 -9.16 14.48
C SER A 54 -8.25 -9.44 13.67
N ALA A 55 -8.15 -10.64 13.08
CA ALA A 55 -7.06 -11.02 12.19
C ALA A 55 -6.96 -10.07 10.98
N MET A 56 -8.07 -9.82 10.28
CA MET A 56 -8.13 -8.90 9.14
C MET A 56 -7.73 -7.45 9.52
N GLN A 57 -8.16 -6.99 10.70
CA GLN A 57 -7.83 -5.66 11.19
C GLN A 57 -6.34 -5.55 11.49
N SER A 58 -5.74 -6.54 12.15
CA SER A 58 -4.30 -6.57 12.44
C SER A 58 -3.44 -6.55 11.17
N ILE A 59 -3.83 -7.32 10.15
CA ILE A 59 -3.16 -7.37 8.84
C ILE A 59 -3.23 -6.00 8.14
N SER A 60 -4.41 -5.38 8.15
CA SER A 60 -4.63 -4.06 7.55
C SER A 60 -3.83 -2.97 8.28
N GLN A 61 -3.82 -2.98 9.61
CA GLN A 61 -3.04 -2.04 10.42
C GLN A 61 -1.54 -2.14 10.15
N LYS A 62 -0.99 -3.37 10.09
CA LYS A 62 0.41 -3.60 9.72
C LYS A 62 0.72 -3.03 8.34
N ALA A 63 -0.16 -3.26 7.36
CA ALA A 63 -0.01 -2.69 6.01
C ALA A 63 -0.04 -1.16 6.02
N PHE A 64 -0.95 -0.54 6.78
CA PHE A 64 -1.07 0.92 6.91
C PHE A 64 0.18 1.55 7.51
N GLN A 65 0.73 0.97 8.59
CA GLN A 65 1.97 1.45 9.19
C GLN A 65 3.14 1.43 8.18
N LEU A 66 3.25 0.40 7.35
CA LEU A 66 4.29 0.30 6.33
C LEU A 66 4.08 1.31 5.18
N LEU A 67 2.84 1.51 4.75
CA LEU A 67 2.50 2.53 3.74
C LEU A 67 2.81 3.95 4.23
N ASP A 68 2.51 4.26 5.49
CA ASP A 68 2.79 5.57 6.09
C ASP A 68 4.29 5.82 6.24
N ARG A 69 5.07 4.79 6.56
CA ARG A 69 6.54 4.87 6.54
C ARG A 69 7.06 5.21 5.13
N ALA A 70 6.43 4.68 4.08
CA ALA A 70 6.79 5.00 2.70
C ALA A 70 6.39 6.43 2.30
N ALA A 71 5.25 6.92 2.79
CA ALA A 71 4.80 8.31 2.61
C ALA A 71 5.75 9.31 3.28
N ARG A 72 6.10 9.08 4.56
CA ARG A 72 7.02 9.94 5.33
C ARG A 72 8.39 10.07 4.65
N LYS A 73 8.88 8.99 4.04
CA LYS A 73 10.14 8.99 3.28
C LYS A 73 10.02 9.61 1.87
N ARG A 74 8.86 10.18 1.51
CA ARG A 74 8.53 10.78 0.20
C ARG A 74 8.80 9.84 -0.99
N ILE A 75 8.67 8.53 -0.79
CA ILE A 75 8.85 7.54 -1.87
C ILE A 75 7.56 7.40 -2.69
N VAL A 76 6.42 7.48 -1.98
CA VAL A 76 5.07 7.48 -2.51
C VAL A 76 4.37 8.72 -1.95
N HIS A 77 3.57 9.40 -2.79
CA HIS A 77 2.84 10.59 -2.38
C HIS A 77 1.77 10.28 -1.31
N ALA A 78 1.54 11.20 -0.38
CA ALA A 78 0.57 11.04 0.71
C ALA A 78 -0.84 10.71 0.18
N ASN A 79 -1.34 11.45 -0.81
CA ASN A 79 -2.65 11.19 -1.41
C ASN A 79 -2.76 9.80 -2.04
N ARG A 80 -1.67 9.29 -2.64
CA ARG A 80 -1.66 7.93 -3.18
C ARG A 80 -1.75 6.89 -2.06
N VAL A 81 -1.05 7.12 -0.95
CA VAL A 81 -1.14 6.26 0.24
C VAL A 81 -2.54 6.31 0.86
N ASN A 82 -3.15 7.49 0.98
CA ASN A 82 -4.52 7.64 1.48
C ASN A 82 -5.52 6.89 0.60
N ARG A 83 -5.42 6.98 -0.72
CA ARG A 83 -6.23 6.18 -1.65
C ARG A 83 -6.06 4.68 -1.42
N LEU A 84 -4.83 4.21 -1.24
CA LEU A 84 -4.55 2.80 -0.98
C LEU A 84 -5.14 2.33 0.36
N LYS A 85 -5.09 3.15 1.41
CA LYS A 85 -5.74 2.86 2.69
C LYS A 85 -7.25 2.72 2.54
N VAL A 86 -7.89 3.68 1.87
CA VAL A 86 -9.33 3.67 1.61
C VAL A 86 -9.73 2.41 0.82
N LEU A 87 -8.97 2.06 -0.22
CA LEU A 87 -9.22 0.85 -1.01
C LEU A 87 -9.09 -0.44 -0.19
N LEU A 88 -8.04 -0.57 0.63
CA LEU A 88 -7.84 -1.75 1.49
C LEU A 88 -8.94 -1.86 2.56
N SER A 89 -9.33 -0.75 3.17
CA SER A 89 -10.45 -0.72 4.14
C SER A 89 -11.80 -1.05 3.49
N ALA A 90 -12.04 -0.58 2.25
CA ALA A 90 -13.24 -0.93 1.52
C ALA A 90 -13.28 -2.44 1.22
N LYS A 91 -12.16 -3.01 0.79
CA LYS A 91 -12.07 -4.43 0.47
C LYS A 91 -12.22 -5.33 1.69
N SER A 92 -11.65 -4.95 2.84
CA SER A 92 -11.85 -5.70 4.08
C SER A 92 -13.31 -5.64 4.57
N ARG A 93 -14.02 -4.53 4.34
CA ARG A 93 -15.46 -4.40 4.65
C ARG A 93 -16.32 -5.29 3.76
N ILE A 94 -16.06 -5.33 2.46
CA ILE A 94 -16.77 -6.20 1.51
C ILE A 94 -16.64 -7.67 1.92
N ILE A 95 -15.42 -8.11 2.27
CA ILE A 95 -15.18 -9.48 2.74
C ILE A 95 -15.97 -9.79 4.03
N LYS A 96 -16.20 -8.80 4.90
CA LYS A 96 -17.03 -8.95 6.10
C LYS A 96 -18.54 -8.95 5.83
N GLY A 97 -18.99 -8.74 4.59
CA GLY A 97 -20.42 -8.69 4.24
C GLY A 97 -21.17 -7.45 4.76
N LEU A 98 -20.46 -6.43 5.27
CA LEU A 98 -21.05 -5.19 5.75
C LEU A 98 -21.44 -4.32 4.54
N LYS A 99 -22.71 -3.87 4.45
CA LYS A 99 -23.19 -2.98 3.37
C LYS A 99 -22.22 -1.82 3.18
N THR A 100 -21.65 -1.73 1.98
CA THR A 100 -20.79 -0.62 1.61
C THR A 100 -21.67 0.62 1.45
N GLY A 101 -21.60 1.58 2.37
CA GLY A 101 -22.12 2.94 2.17
C GLY A 101 -21.29 3.72 1.13
N ILE A 102 -21.08 3.13 -0.05
CA ILE A 102 -20.48 3.79 -1.20
C ILE A 102 -21.67 4.17 -2.08
N PRO A 103 -22.01 5.46 -2.24
CA PRO A 103 -23.03 5.85 -3.22
C PRO A 103 -22.55 5.37 -4.59
N GLU A 104 -23.41 4.64 -5.30
CA GLU A 104 -23.13 3.97 -6.58
C GLU A 104 -22.81 4.95 -7.72
N ASN A 105 -22.83 6.26 -7.48
CA ASN A 105 -22.55 7.27 -8.49
C ASN A 105 -21.14 7.86 -8.33
N ARG A 106 -20.22 7.39 -9.18
CA ARG A 106 -19.02 8.13 -9.57
C ARG A 106 -18.88 8.05 -11.09
N ASN A 107 -19.61 8.93 -11.77
CA ASN A 107 -19.20 9.46 -13.06
C ASN A 107 -17.92 10.29 -12.89
#